data_AF-A0A7Z9QN04-F1
#
_entry.id   AF-A0A7Z9QN04-F1
#
_cell.length_a   1.000
_cell.length_b   1.000
_cell.length_c   1.000
_cell.angle_alpha   90.00
_cell.angle_beta   90.00
_cell.angle_gamma   90.00
#
_symmetry.space_group_name_H-M   'P 1'
#
loop_
_entity.id
_entity.type
_entity.pdbx_description
1 polymer ?
#
loop_
_entity_poly.entity_id
_entity_poly.type
_entity_poly.pdbx_seq_one_letter_code
_entity_poly.pdbx_strand_id
1 'polypeptide(L)'
;MKITVQFRADSSELLKAIQGLQSKAGAHNRLNQLSHVDFRTLENNRVEISARNILADMKILADAEIVSSGSSKIPILWFSDIIRQSDSESIGIESTANNQIQVTCGNQVHTFNAIDQQSSAFILPTNWLNKRNWKRTSPAFTISFIVHAIFVIYIALTITTKLPTESISIEMVNVPLPTIRKIKKPIVNRVQRRVTLKPSLRKTPQPQVQITAPTQVAETAKLSTAPIHRNFSRNPELPNRIPDPMSTTAKLPANPREYVLKRSSGSPTKVKSGSGIETGRFRAQSQGRKDSKGISSIIETTGATDSADLSSSKFQDLIRVPDNQLGAIIVGQGKDVQGHIRLIRLKHSLSDWWQDPTAIPSFMTWLGDHTLLKADMKFEGGALPLTDRKILDAPIIFMTGHDKDITVGRNMVKGGPLTDGFSSEERAALREYLVERGGMLYFDDCGFNGLFARQVEFELSQILPEYPLKHIQYNHEIYKVYYELSVPPNGGDVYWGSENKPRASKFRFHKGITIGRRLAVVYNRKDYMCAMETAEISSRTMLRMRRSADVHRFMTNLLFYTMKYGGNVDRSQYKN
;
A
#
# COMPACT_ATOMS: atom_id res chain seq x y z
N MET A 1 -24.90 -16.16 -37.59
CA MET A 1 -23.75 -16.52 -36.73
C MET A 1 -23.93 -17.96 -36.28
N LYS A 2 -22.88 -18.79 -36.27
CA LYS A 2 -22.98 -20.17 -35.80
C LYS A 2 -22.98 -20.17 -34.27
N ILE A 3 -24.05 -20.65 -33.66
CA ILE A 3 -24.18 -20.80 -32.20
C ILE A 3 -23.27 -21.95 -31.76
N THR A 4 -22.47 -21.72 -30.74
CA THR A 4 -21.52 -22.70 -30.16
C THR A 4 -21.97 -23.24 -28.82
N VAL A 5 -22.81 -22.51 -28.08
CA VAL A 5 -23.45 -22.96 -26.83
C VAL A 5 -24.78 -22.26 -26.70
N GLN A 6 -25.82 -22.99 -26.31
CA GLN A 6 -27.10 -22.37 -25.95
C GLN A 6 -27.80 -23.21 -24.87
N PHE A 7 -28.13 -22.60 -23.75
CA PHE A 7 -28.90 -23.25 -22.69
C PHE A 7 -29.72 -22.24 -21.88
N ARG A 8 -30.71 -22.72 -21.16
CA ARG A 8 -31.53 -21.93 -20.22
C ARG A 8 -31.51 -22.59 -18.85
N ALA A 9 -31.33 -21.81 -17.79
CA ALA A 9 -31.28 -22.33 -16.42
C ALA A 9 -32.02 -21.39 -15.45
N ASP A 10 -32.36 -21.91 -14.27
CA ASP A 10 -33.02 -21.15 -13.21
C ASP A 10 -32.09 -20.05 -12.67
N SER A 11 -32.63 -18.83 -12.58
CA SER A 11 -31.89 -17.65 -12.16
C SER A 11 -31.38 -17.76 -10.72
N SER A 12 -32.18 -18.33 -9.83
CA SER A 12 -31.86 -18.47 -8.42
C SER A 12 -30.77 -19.53 -8.17
N GLU A 13 -30.81 -20.62 -8.92
CA GLU A 13 -29.78 -21.68 -8.86
C GLU A 13 -28.45 -21.19 -9.44
N LEU A 14 -28.48 -20.51 -10.58
CA LEU A 14 -27.30 -19.86 -11.17
C LEU A 14 -26.69 -18.85 -10.20
N LEU A 15 -27.50 -17.99 -9.59
CA LEU A 15 -27.01 -17.01 -8.63
C LEU A 15 -26.37 -17.66 -7.41
N LYS A 16 -27.00 -18.70 -6.84
CA LYS A 16 -26.45 -19.48 -5.72
C LYS A 16 -25.13 -20.15 -6.09
N ALA A 17 -25.04 -20.72 -7.29
CA ALA A 17 -23.81 -21.34 -7.78
C ALA A 17 -22.67 -20.31 -7.88
N ILE A 18 -22.92 -19.16 -8.51
CA ILE A 18 -21.93 -18.08 -8.65
C ILE A 18 -21.53 -17.49 -7.29
N GLN A 19 -22.49 -17.26 -6.38
CA GLN A 19 -22.21 -16.78 -5.02
C GLN A 19 -21.42 -17.81 -4.21
N GLY A 20 -21.71 -19.10 -4.36
CA GLY A 20 -20.92 -20.18 -3.76
C GLY A 20 -19.48 -20.20 -4.26
N LEU A 21 -19.28 -19.98 -5.56
CA LEU A 21 -17.94 -19.83 -6.15
C LEU A 21 -17.20 -18.62 -5.58
N GLN A 22 -17.85 -17.46 -5.52
CA GLN A 22 -17.28 -16.22 -4.99
C GLN A 22 -16.99 -16.29 -3.48
N SER A 23 -17.89 -16.87 -2.68
CA SER A 23 -17.74 -17.01 -1.23
C SER A 23 -16.57 -17.91 -0.85
N LYS A 24 -16.44 -19.07 -1.50
CA LYS A 24 -15.31 -19.98 -1.26
C LYS A 24 -13.99 -19.41 -1.76
N ALA A 25 -14.00 -18.64 -2.86
CA ALA A 25 -12.82 -17.88 -3.28
C ALA A 25 -12.42 -16.81 -2.23
N GLY A 26 -13.40 -16.16 -1.59
CA GLY A 26 -13.18 -15.18 -0.53
C GLY A 26 -12.67 -15.77 0.79
N ALA A 27 -13.13 -16.97 1.18
CA ALA A 27 -12.78 -17.63 2.45
C ALA A 27 -11.28 -17.97 2.58
N HIS A 28 -10.56 -18.11 1.46
CA HIS A 28 -9.13 -18.39 1.48
C HIS A 28 -8.22 -17.15 1.58
N ASN A 29 -8.77 -15.96 1.88
CA ASN A 29 -8.00 -14.71 2.01
C ASN A 29 -7.15 -14.37 0.77
N ARG A 30 -7.62 -14.80 -0.41
CA ARG A 30 -6.98 -14.57 -1.72
C ARG A 30 -7.94 -13.78 -2.61
N LEU A 31 -8.08 -12.49 -2.35
CA LEU A 31 -8.61 -11.58 -3.35
C LEU A 31 -7.72 -11.65 -4.61
N ASN A 32 -8.34 -11.89 -5.78
CA ASN A 32 -7.84 -11.65 -7.15
C ASN A 32 -7.56 -12.83 -8.10
N GLN A 33 -8.29 -13.94 -8.13
CA GLN A 33 -8.03 -14.96 -9.19
C GLN A 33 -9.24 -15.61 -9.88
N LEU A 34 -10.48 -15.10 -9.72
CA LEU A 34 -11.60 -15.52 -10.57
C LEU A 34 -12.08 -14.34 -11.41
N SER A 35 -11.46 -14.17 -12.58
CA SER A 35 -11.92 -13.20 -13.58
C SER A 35 -13.08 -13.75 -14.43
N HIS A 36 -13.09 -15.06 -14.66
CA HIS A 36 -14.04 -15.75 -15.52
C HIS A 36 -14.55 -17.04 -14.88
N VAL A 37 -15.74 -17.45 -15.32
CA VAL A 37 -16.35 -18.75 -15.03
C VAL A 37 -16.50 -19.51 -16.35
N ASP A 38 -16.14 -20.78 -16.31
CA ASP A 38 -16.32 -21.75 -17.37
C ASP A 38 -17.70 -22.40 -17.24
N PHE A 39 -18.50 -22.34 -18.30
CA PHE A 39 -19.73 -23.12 -18.43
C PHE A 39 -19.48 -24.25 -19.43
N ARG A 40 -19.83 -25.48 -19.06
CA ARG A 40 -19.77 -26.64 -19.94
C ARG A 40 -21.06 -27.43 -19.86
N THR A 41 -21.76 -27.57 -20.97
CA THR A 41 -22.97 -28.41 -21.06
C THR A 41 -22.61 -29.89 -20.94
N LEU A 42 -23.42 -30.66 -20.23
CA LEU A 42 -23.28 -32.11 -20.02
C LEU A 42 -24.49 -32.85 -20.60
N GLU A 43 -24.35 -34.15 -20.86
CA GLU A 43 -25.35 -34.99 -21.57
C GLU A 43 -26.67 -35.22 -20.82
N ASN A 44 -26.85 -34.67 -19.60
CA ASN A 44 -28.01 -34.89 -18.73
C ASN A 44 -28.82 -33.62 -18.41
N ASN A 45 -28.95 -32.65 -19.33
CA ASN A 45 -29.59 -31.35 -19.04
C ASN A 45 -28.95 -30.65 -17.82
N ARG A 46 -27.62 -30.73 -17.75
CA ARG A 46 -26.83 -30.12 -16.69
C ARG A 46 -25.73 -29.28 -17.28
N VAL A 47 -25.41 -28.19 -16.60
CA VAL A 47 -24.27 -27.35 -16.92
C VAL A 47 -23.29 -27.40 -15.76
N GLU A 48 -22.06 -27.77 -16.06
CA GLU A 48 -20.93 -27.61 -15.17
C GLU A 48 -20.49 -26.15 -15.19
N ILE A 49 -20.60 -25.52 -14.03
CA ILE A 49 -20.11 -24.18 -13.74
C ILE A 49 -18.82 -24.34 -12.95
N SER A 50 -17.70 -24.01 -13.58
CA SER A 50 -16.38 -24.20 -12.98
C SER A 50 -15.55 -22.93 -12.97
N ALA A 51 -14.67 -22.86 -11.99
CA ALA A 51 -13.79 -21.72 -11.76
C ALA A 51 -12.40 -22.29 -11.47
N ARG A 52 -11.50 -22.20 -12.46
CA ARG A 52 -10.16 -22.77 -12.38
C ARG A 52 -9.11 -21.74 -12.02
N ASN A 53 -8.36 -22.04 -10.97
CA ASN A 53 -7.16 -21.31 -10.59
C ASN A 53 -6.06 -22.30 -10.14
N ILE A 54 -4.79 -21.86 -10.09
CA ILE A 54 -3.57 -22.64 -9.83
C ILE A 54 -3.66 -23.51 -8.55
N LEU A 55 -4.57 -23.20 -7.62
CA LEU A 55 -4.70 -23.86 -6.31
C LEU A 55 -6.11 -24.39 -5.99
N ALA A 56 -7.09 -24.23 -6.89
CA ALA A 56 -8.46 -24.73 -6.68
C ALA A 56 -9.16 -25.00 -8.02
N ASP A 57 -9.62 -26.25 -8.20
CA ASP A 57 -10.58 -26.64 -9.25
C ASP A 57 -11.92 -26.85 -8.56
N MET A 58 -12.86 -25.91 -8.76
CA MET A 58 -14.18 -26.00 -8.15
C MET A 58 -15.25 -26.07 -9.22
N LYS A 59 -16.13 -27.05 -9.05
CA LYS A 59 -17.19 -27.41 -10.00
C LYS A 59 -18.52 -27.45 -9.28
N ILE A 60 -19.50 -26.78 -9.86
CA ILE A 60 -20.90 -26.79 -9.40
C ILE A 60 -21.73 -27.23 -10.60
N LEU A 61 -22.68 -28.13 -10.37
CA LEU A 61 -23.64 -28.55 -11.38
C LEU A 61 -24.94 -27.77 -11.18
N ALA A 62 -25.46 -27.19 -12.25
CA ALA A 62 -26.78 -26.57 -12.28
C ALA A 62 -27.64 -27.28 -13.32
N ASP A 63 -28.93 -27.43 -13.03
CA ASP A 63 -29.87 -27.99 -13.99
C ASP A 63 -30.18 -26.93 -15.07
N ALA A 64 -30.21 -27.37 -16.33
CA ALA A 64 -30.34 -26.48 -17.48
C ALA A 64 -30.99 -27.20 -18.66
N GLU A 65 -31.88 -26.50 -19.35
CA GLU A 65 -32.40 -26.92 -20.64
C GLU A 65 -31.37 -26.58 -21.73
N ILE A 66 -30.72 -27.60 -22.30
CA ILE A 66 -29.65 -27.43 -23.28
C ILE A 66 -30.23 -27.45 -24.69
N VAL A 67 -30.03 -26.36 -25.43
CA VAL A 67 -30.44 -26.22 -26.84
C VAL A 67 -29.26 -26.53 -27.77
N SER A 68 -28.04 -26.16 -27.37
CA SER A 68 -26.81 -26.46 -28.11
C SER A 68 -25.66 -26.74 -27.16
N SER A 69 -25.02 -27.89 -27.33
CA SER A 69 -23.92 -28.34 -26.46
C SER A 69 -22.59 -27.67 -26.80
N GLY A 70 -21.85 -27.27 -25.78
CA GLY A 70 -20.47 -26.79 -25.89
C GLY A 70 -19.96 -26.19 -24.58
N SER A 71 -18.97 -25.29 -24.69
CA SER A 71 -18.41 -24.58 -23.54
C SER A 71 -18.23 -23.09 -23.79
N SER A 72 -18.45 -22.27 -22.77
CA SER A 72 -18.32 -20.81 -22.84
C SER A 72 -17.60 -20.26 -21.61
N LYS A 73 -16.90 -19.13 -21.78
CA LYS A 73 -16.18 -18.40 -20.72
C LYS A 73 -16.80 -17.04 -20.50
N ILE A 74 -17.35 -16.80 -19.31
CA ILE A 74 -18.06 -15.55 -19.01
C ILE A 74 -17.37 -14.81 -17.86
N PRO A 75 -17.13 -13.49 -17.96
CA PRO A 75 -16.61 -12.71 -16.84
C PRO A 75 -17.55 -12.78 -15.63
N ILE A 76 -17.05 -13.21 -14.47
CA ILE A 76 -17.90 -13.58 -13.33
C ILE A 76 -18.62 -12.39 -12.70
N LEU A 77 -17.97 -11.21 -12.66
CA LEU A 77 -18.54 -10.01 -12.07
C LEU A 77 -19.67 -9.46 -12.94
N TRP A 78 -19.40 -9.32 -14.24
CA TRP A 78 -20.39 -8.88 -15.22
C TRP A 78 -21.63 -9.79 -15.21
N PHE A 79 -21.41 -11.10 -15.21
CA PHE A 79 -22.50 -12.08 -15.18
C PHE A 79 -23.27 -12.05 -13.85
N SER A 80 -22.58 -11.96 -12.72
CA SER A 80 -23.23 -11.86 -11.40
C SER A 80 -24.08 -10.60 -11.26
N ASP A 81 -23.66 -9.48 -11.84
CA ASP A 81 -24.42 -8.22 -11.79
C ASP A 81 -25.69 -8.31 -12.62
N ILE A 82 -25.63 -8.95 -13.79
CA ILE A 82 -26.80 -9.18 -14.65
C ILE A 82 -27.81 -10.09 -13.97
N ILE A 83 -27.38 -11.23 -13.42
CA ILE A 83 -28.30 -12.15 -12.72
C ILE A 83 -28.96 -11.44 -11.51
N ARG A 84 -28.21 -10.60 -10.80
CA ARG A 84 -28.73 -9.87 -9.63
C ARG A 84 -29.75 -8.79 -9.99
N GLN A 85 -29.59 -8.16 -11.15
CA GLN A 85 -30.49 -7.12 -11.65
C GLN A 85 -31.69 -7.69 -12.42
N SER A 86 -31.66 -8.98 -12.72
CA SER A 86 -32.72 -9.68 -13.45
C SER A 86 -33.83 -10.12 -12.50
N ASP A 87 -35.05 -9.65 -12.75
CA ASP A 87 -36.29 -10.15 -12.10
C ASP A 87 -36.86 -11.41 -12.80
N SER A 88 -36.12 -12.00 -13.75
CA SER A 88 -36.57 -13.17 -14.50
C SER A 88 -36.29 -14.49 -13.77
N GLU A 89 -37.26 -15.41 -13.81
CA GLU A 89 -37.14 -16.75 -13.20
C GLU A 89 -36.12 -17.64 -13.94
N SER A 90 -35.97 -17.46 -15.26
CA SER A 90 -35.00 -18.21 -16.07
C SER A 90 -34.09 -17.28 -16.87
N ILE A 91 -32.84 -17.74 -17.06
CA ILE A 91 -31.81 -17.01 -17.79
C ILE A 91 -31.34 -17.87 -18.96
N GLY A 92 -31.43 -17.32 -20.16
CA GLY A 92 -30.88 -17.91 -21.37
C GLY A 92 -29.45 -17.44 -21.60
N ILE A 93 -28.56 -18.34 -21.97
CA ILE A 93 -27.18 -18.02 -22.33
C ILE A 93 -26.92 -18.58 -23.72
N GLU A 94 -26.49 -17.71 -24.61
CA GLU A 94 -26.07 -18.06 -25.96
C GLU A 94 -24.64 -17.59 -26.21
N SER A 95 -23.81 -18.47 -26.75
CA SER A 95 -22.46 -18.15 -27.20
C SER A 95 -22.37 -18.42 -28.70
N THR A 96 -21.74 -17.52 -29.42
CA THR A 96 -21.50 -17.63 -30.87
C THR A 96 -20.04 -17.91 -31.17
N ALA A 97 -19.75 -18.42 -32.38
CA ALA A 97 -18.39 -18.73 -32.86
C ALA A 97 -17.38 -17.57 -32.81
N ASN A 98 -17.84 -16.32 -32.64
CA ASN A 98 -16.99 -15.14 -32.53
C ASN A 98 -16.67 -14.77 -31.06
N ASN A 99 -16.93 -15.68 -30.11
CA ASN A 99 -16.88 -15.44 -28.66
C ASN A 99 -17.74 -14.24 -28.20
N GLN A 100 -18.84 -13.96 -28.91
CA GLN A 100 -19.89 -13.09 -28.41
C GLN A 100 -20.85 -13.92 -27.56
N ILE A 101 -21.09 -13.46 -26.34
CA ILE A 101 -21.97 -14.09 -25.35
C ILE A 101 -23.18 -13.19 -25.18
N GLN A 102 -24.36 -13.75 -25.33
CA GLN A 102 -25.62 -13.09 -25.05
C GLN A 102 -26.28 -13.76 -23.84
N VAL A 103 -26.66 -12.95 -22.86
CA VAL A 103 -27.39 -13.37 -21.68
C VAL A 103 -28.77 -12.74 -21.75
N THR A 104 -29.79 -13.58 -21.87
CA THR A 104 -31.18 -13.16 -21.99
C THR A 104 -31.90 -13.37 -20.67
N CYS A 105 -32.37 -12.27 -20.10
CA CYS A 105 -33.12 -12.19 -18.85
C CYS A 105 -34.51 -11.63 -19.18
N GLY A 106 -35.48 -12.52 -19.40
CA GLY A 106 -36.83 -12.11 -19.82
C GLY A 106 -36.81 -11.38 -21.16
N ASN A 107 -37.19 -10.09 -21.16
CA ASN A 107 -37.19 -9.23 -22.37
C ASN A 107 -35.87 -8.47 -22.58
N GLN A 108 -34.90 -8.60 -21.66
CA GLN A 108 -33.61 -7.93 -21.74
C GLN A 108 -32.55 -8.87 -22.28
N VAL A 109 -31.75 -8.41 -23.24
CA VAL A 109 -30.62 -9.15 -23.81
C VAL A 109 -29.33 -8.37 -23.54
N HIS A 110 -28.44 -8.95 -22.74
CA HIS A 110 -27.15 -8.40 -22.42
C HIS A 110 -26.08 -9.07 -23.26
N THR A 111 -25.34 -8.28 -24.03
CA THR A 111 -24.32 -8.81 -24.95
C THR A 111 -22.93 -8.47 -24.45
N PHE A 112 -22.05 -9.47 -24.45
CA PHE A 112 -20.63 -9.34 -24.18
C PHE A 112 -19.83 -9.81 -25.40
N ASN A 113 -18.99 -8.94 -25.95
CA ASN A 113 -18.09 -9.29 -27.05
C ASN A 113 -16.69 -9.54 -26.52
N ALA A 114 -16.19 -10.77 -26.63
CA ALA A 114 -14.81 -11.08 -26.20
C ALA A 114 -13.72 -10.48 -27.11
N ILE A 115 -14.08 -9.78 -28.19
CA ILE A 115 -13.12 -9.19 -29.15
C ILE A 115 -12.38 -7.96 -28.57
N ASP A 116 -12.82 -7.39 -27.44
CA ASP A 116 -12.17 -6.21 -26.84
C ASP A 116 -11.27 -6.48 -25.61
N GLN A 117 -10.86 -7.73 -25.39
CA GLN A 117 -9.79 -8.05 -24.42
C GLN A 117 -8.81 -9.10 -24.94
N GLN A 118 -8.19 -8.87 -26.10
CA GLN A 118 -6.83 -9.39 -26.32
C GLN A 118 -5.80 -8.53 -25.55
N SER A 119 -5.82 -8.62 -24.23
CA SER A 119 -4.62 -8.34 -23.42
C SER A 119 -4.69 -9.01 -22.05
N SER A 120 -4.87 -10.33 -22.02
CA SER A 120 -4.48 -11.19 -20.88
C SER A 120 -4.64 -12.69 -21.18
N ALA A 121 -4.21 -13.12 -22.36
CA ALA A 121 -3.85 -14.51 -22.59
C ALA A 121 -2.35 -14.55 -22.83
N PHE A 122 -1.62 -15.33 -22.04
CA PHE A 122 -0.25 -15.72 -22.37
C PHE A 122 -0.25 -16.30 -23.79
N ILE A 123 0.29 -15.56 -24.75
CA ILE A 123 0.72 -16.13 -26.02
C ILE A 123 1.96 -16.95 -25.66
N LEU A 124 1.79 -18.27 -25.49
CA LEU A 124 2.87 -19.18 -25.82
C LEU A 124 3.22 -18.91 -27.28
N PRO A 125 4.48 -18.63 -27.64
CA PRO A 125 4.84 -18.36 -29.02
C PRO A 125 4.76 -19.69 -29.80
N THR A 126 3.59 -20.01 -30.32
CA THR A 126 3.39 -21.05 -31.34
C THR A 126 3.83 -20.50 -32.69
N ASN A 127 5.15 -20.25 -32.83
CA ASN A 127 5.80 -20.05 -34.13
C ASN A 127 7.26 -20.51 -34.10
N TRP A 128 7.52 -21.61 -33.38
CA TRP A 128 8.85 -22.22 -33.25
C TRP A 128 9.15 -23.32 -34.28
N LEU A 129 8.26 -23.52 -35.27
CA LEU A 129 8.45 -24.47 -36.38
C LEU A 129 8.97 -23.82 -37.67
N ASN A 130 9.31 -22.52 -37.65
CA ASN A 130 9.95 -21.89 -38.80
C ASN A 130 11.46 -22.15 -38.77
N LYS A 131 11.93 -23.07 -39.63
CA LYS A 131 13.34 -23.51 -39.79
C LYS A 131 14.37 -22.39 -39.99
N ARG A 132 13.94 -21.13 -40.18
CA ARG A 132 14.81 -20.00 -40.51
C ARG A 132 15.45 -19.31 -39.29
N ASN A 133 14.97 -19.54 -38.07
CA ASN A 133 15.47 -18.83 -36.86
C ASN A 133 16.38 -19.65 -35.93
N TRP A 134 16.74 -20.89 -36.30
CA TRP A 134 17.57 -21.77 -35.45
C TRP A 134 19.05 -21.34 -35.35
N LYS A 135 19.53 -20.42 -36.18
CA LYS A 135 20.96 -20.04 -36.19
C LYS A 135 21.37 -18.98 -35.16
N ARG A 136 20.48 -18.55 -34.26
CA ARG A 136 20.78 -17.51 -33.24
C ARG A 136 20.12 -17.71 -31.87
N THR A 137 20.04 -18.94 -31.37
CA THR A 137 19.73 -19.16 -29.95
C THR A 137 21.03 -19.41 -29.18
N SER A 138 21.22 -18.71 -28.05
CA SER A 138 22.44 -18.85 -27.26
C SER A 138 22.46 -20.24 -26.59
N PRO A 139 23.64 -20.87 -26.43
CA PRO A 139 23.77 -22.18 -25.77
C PRO A 139 23.16 -22.20 -24.35
N ALA A 140 23.12 -21.06 -23.68
CA ALA A 140 22.54 -20.92 -22.35
C ALA A 140 21.02 -21.15 -22.33
N PHE A 141 20.30 -20.77 -23.40
CA PHE A 141 18.86 -20.98 -23.47
C PHE A 141 18.50 -22.46 -23.64
N THR A 142 19.26 -23.18 -24.48
CA THR A 142 19.08 -24.62 -24.67
C THR A 142 19.41 -25.42 -23.41
N ILE A 143 20.48 -25.05 -22.70
CA ILE A 143 20.85 -25.70 -21.43
C ILE A 143 19.76 -25.45 -20.37
N SER A 144 19.29 -24.21 -20.23
CA SER A 144 18.23 -23.87 -19.28
C SER A 144 16.94 -24.65 -19.55
N PHE A 145 16.55 -24.78 -20.82
CA PHE A 145 15.36 -25.52 -21.22
C PHE A 145 15.47 -27.02 -20.88
N ILE A 146 16.62 -27.63 -21.15
CA ILE A 146 16.88 -29.04 -20.83
C ILE A 146 16.85 -29.28 -19.32
N VAL A 147 17.46 -28.40 -18.53
CA VAL A 147 17.47 -28.51 -17.06
C VAL A 147 16.06 -28.43 -16.47
N HIS A 148 15.21 -27.52 -16.97
CA HIS A 148 13.83 -27.41 -16.49
C HIS A 148 12.98 -28.62 -16.92
N ALA A 149 13.19 -29.16 -18.12
CA ALA A 149 12.50 -30.36 -18.58
C ALA A 149 12.83 -31.58 -17.69
N ILE A 150 14.10 -31.76 -17.33
CA ILE A 150 14.54 -32.83 -16.42
C ILE A 150 13.92 -32.64 -15.03
N PHE A 151 13.87 -31.40 -14.52
CA PHE A 151 13.29 -31.09 -13.21
C PHE A 151 11.79 -31.40 -13.15
N VAL A 152 11.03 -31.07 -14.20
CA VAL A 152 9.60 -31.40 -14.29
C VAL A 152 9.37 -32.91 -14.32
N ILE A 153 10.19 -33.66 -15.07
CA ILE A 153 10.12 -35.12 -15.12
C ILE A 153 10.46 -35.72 -13.75
N TYR A 154 11.46 -35.18 -13.05
CA TYR A 154 11.81 -35.61 -11.69
C TYR A 154 10.66 -35.39 -10.69
N ILE A 155 9.97 -34.24 -10.75
CA ILE A 155 8.79 -33.97 -9.91
C ILE A 155 7.66 -34.96 -10.24
N ALA A 156 7.39 -35.19 -11.53
CA ALA A 156 6.35 -36.11 -11.97
C ALA A 156 6.61 -37.56 -11.51
N LEU A 157 7.87 -37.98 -11.45
CA LEU A 157 8.28 -39.31 -11.01
C LEU A 157 8.34 -39.47 -9.47
N THR A 158 8.44 -38.37 -8.73
CA THR A 158 8.55 -38.42 -7.25
C THR A 158 7.20 -38.25 -6.53
N ILE A 159 6.16 -37.79 -7.23
CA ILE A 159 4.78 -37.76 -6.70
C ILE A 159 4.12 -39.13 -6.95
N THR A 160 4.46 -40.13 -6.15
CA THR A 160 3.63 -41.33 -5.99
C THR A 160 2.45 -41.01 -5.07
N THR A 161 1.23 -41.05 -5.61
CA THR A 161 -0.01 -40.78 -4.89
C THR A 161 -0.30 -41.86 -3.85
N LYS A 162 -0.16 -41.53 -2.55
CA LYS A 162 -0.93 -42.21 -1.49
C LYS A 162 -2.21 -41.40 -1.26
N LEU A 163 -3.31 -41.86 -1.85
CA LEU A 163 -4.65 -41.38 -1.53
C LEU A 163 -5.08 -42.02 -0.20
N PRO A 164 -5.44 -41.26 0.85
CA PRO A 164 -6.12 -41.83 2.00
C PRO A 164 -7.59 -42.03 1.67
N THR A 165 -8.00 -43.30 1.53
CA THR A 165 -9.40 -43.72 1.55
C THR A 165 -9.86 -43.84 3.00
N GLU A 166 -10.40 -42.75 3.57
CA GLU A 166 -11.29 -42.87 4.72
C GLU A 166 -12.53 -42.00 4.50
N SER A 167 -13.66 -42.67 4.32
CA SER A 167 -15.00 -42.08 4.29
C SER A 167 -15.45 -41.78 5.71
N ILE A 168 -15.57 -40.50 6.06
CA ILE A 168 -16.18 -40.06 7.32
C ILE A 168 -17.70 -40.05 7.13
N SER A 169 -18.42 -40.92 7.86
CA SER A 169 -19.87 -40.92 7.94
C SER A 169 -20.34 -39.74 8.81
N ILE A 170 -21.03 -38.78 8.20
CA ILE A 170 -21.66 -37.65 8.90
C ILE A 170 -23.10 -38.05 9.24
N GLU A 171 -23.38 -38.27 10.52
CA GLU A 171 -24.73 -38.39 11.06
C GLU A 171 -25.30 -36.97 11.21
N MET A 172 -26.32 -36.63 10.40
CA MET A 172 -26.97 -35.32 10.47
C MET A 172 -27.99 -35.30 11.62
N VAL A 173 -27.65 -34.63 12.70
CA VAL A 173 -28.59 -34.27 13.77
C VAL A 173 -29.47 -33.12 13.28
N ASN A 174 -30.77 -33.38 13.12
CA ASN A 174 -31.77 -32.36 12.81
C ASN A 174 -32.02 -31.48 14.03
N VAL A 175 -31.51 -30.24 14.00
CA VAL A 175 -31.82 -29.22 15.00
C VAL A 175 -33.09 -28.46 14.56
N PRO A 176 -34.10 -28.26 15.43
CA PRO A 176 -35.29 -27.49 15.08
C PRO A 176 -34.93 -26.02 14.82
N LEU A 177 -35.54 -25.43 13.80
CA LEU A 177 -35.37 -24.02 13.46
C LEU A 177 -35.81 -23.11 14.62
N PRO A 178 -35.05 -22.05 14.95
CA PRO A 178 -35.42 -21.14 16.02
C PRO A 178 -36.69 -20.36 15.66
N THR A 179 -37.67 -20.42 16.55
CA THR A 179 -38.93 -19.68 16.42
C THR A 179 -38.66 -18.17 16.50
N ILE A 180 -38.73 -17.49 15.36
CA ILE A 180 -38.60 -16.03 15.29
C ILE A 180 -39.82 -15.39 15.95
N ARG A 181 -39.70 -14.98 17.22
CA ARG A 181 -40.68 -14.08 17.84
C ARG A 181 -40.62 -12.72 17.12
N LYS A 182 -41.63 -12.42 16.32
CA LYS A 182 -41.85 -11.09 15.75
C LYS A 182 -42.17 -10.11 16.88
N ILE A 183 -41.17 -9.40 17.37
CA ILE A 183 -41.37 -8.25 18.25
C ILE A 183 -41.96 -7.11 17.41
N LYS A 184 -43.20 -6.69 17.70
CA LYS A 184 -43.79 -5.47 17.13
C LYS A 184 -42.90 -4.28 17.55
N LYS A 185 -42.34 -3.56 16.58
CA LYS A 185 -41.59 -2.33 16.84
C LYS A 185 -42.48 -1.34 17.62
N PRO A 186 -41.99 -0.69 18.68
CA PRO A 186 -42.76 0.33 19.36
C PRO A 186 -43.03 1.50 18.42
N ILE A 187 -44.28 1.96 18.39
CA ILE A 187 -44.71 3.14 17.65
C ILE A 187 -44.08 4.35 18.35
N VAL A 188 -43.05 4.92 17.74
CA VAL A 188 -42.49 6.19 18.19
C VAL A 188 -43.46 7.28 17.74
N ASN A 189 -44.23 7.84 18.69
CA ASN A 189 -44.97 9.07 18.46
C ASN A 189 -43.96 10.18 18.15
N ARG A 190 -43.87 10.52 16.87
CA ARG A 190 -43.06 11.63 16.37
C ARG A 190 -43.69 12.92 16.90
N VAL A 191 -43.19 13.43 18.03
CA VAL A 191 -43.49 14.79 18.47
C VAL A 191 -42.88 15.72 17.42
N GLN A 192 -43.69 16.14 16.45
CA GLN A 192 -43.34 17.25 15.57
C GLN A 192 -43.23 18.50 16.45
N ARG A 193 -42.01 18.96 16.70
CA ARG A 193 -41.78 20.26 17.30
C ARG A 193 -42.22 21.31 16.28
N ARG A 194 -43.46 21.79 16.38
CA ARG A 194 -43.96 22.94 15.62
C ARG A 194 -43.16 24.15 16.08
N VAL A 195 -42.20 24.59 15.27
CA VAL A 195 -41.53 25.87 15.46
C VAL A 195 -42.52 26.96 15.06
N THR A 196 -43.18 27.55 16.05
CA THR A 196 -43.99 28.74 15.84
C THR A 196 -43.05 29.92 15.61
N LEU A 197 -42.91 30.35 14.35
CA LEU A 197 -42.29 31.64 14.05
C LEU A 197 -43.17 32.74 14.66
N LYS A 198 -42.64 33.50 15.62
CA LYS A 198 -43.28 34.74 16.07
C LYS A 198 -43.20 35.77 14.93
N PRO A 199 -44.32 36.30 14.42
CA PRO A 199 -44.29 37.41 13.50
C PRO A 199 -44.29 38.72 14.30
N SER A 200 -43.16 39.41 14.31
CA SER A 200 -43.09 40.86 14.46
C SER A 200 -41.64 41.29 14.36
N LEU A 201 -41.31 41.94 13.24
CA LEU A 201 -40.79 43.30 13.26
C LEU A 201 -40.94 43.91 11.87
N ARG A 202 -41.73 44.97 11.90
CA ARG A 202 -42.22 45.87 10.87
C ARG A 202 -41.08 46.37 9.96
N LYS A 203 -41.32 46.38 8.64
CA LYS A 203 -40.48 47.14 7.69
C LYS A 203 -40.57 48.63 8.01
N THR A 204 -39.45 49.24 8.40
CA THR A 204 -39.29 50.69 8.41
C THR A 204 -38.85 51.18 7.04
N PRO A 205 -39.24 52.40 6.62
CA PRO A 205 -38.98 52.92 5.27
C PRO A 205 -37.51 53.32 5.08
N GLN A 206 -37.07 53.24 3.82
CA GLN A 206 -35.76 53.66 3.32
C GLN A 206 -35.41 55.10 3.73
N PRO A 207 -34.15 55.39 4.11
CA PRO A 207 -33.59 56.72 3.90
C PRO A 207 -33.08 56.82 2.46
N GLN A 208 -33.65 57.76 1.70
CA GLN A 208 -33.07 58.24 0.45
C GLN A 208 -31.70 58.86 0.76
N VAL A 209 -30.63 58.31 0.19
CA VAL A 209 -29.34 59.00 0.15
C VAL A 209 -29.40 59.99 -1.00
N GLN A 210 -29.62 61.26 -0.66
CA GLN A 210 -29.46 62.39 -1.57
C GLN A 210 -27.99 62.52 -1.97
N ILE A 211 -27.78 62.56 -3.29
CA ILE A 211 -26.53 62.98 -3.92
C ILE A 211 -26.39 64.48 -3.68
N THR A 212 -25.28 64.91 -3.10
CA THR A 212 -24.81 66.31 -3.19
C THR A 212 -23.32 66.28 -3.50
N ALA A 213 -22.95 67.03 -4.54
CA ALA A 213 -21.65 67.04 -5.18
C ALA A 213 -20.50 67.52 -4.28
N PRO A 214 -19.23 67.17 -4.59
CA PRO A 214 -18.08 67.70 -3.87
C PRO A 214 -17.70 69.09 -4.41
N THR A 215 -17.74 70.10 -3.55
CA THR A 215 -17.09 71.40 -3.81
C THR A 215 -15.75 71.44 -3.08
N GLN A 216 -14.73 71.82 -3.84
CA GLN A 216 -13.35 72.04 -3.45
C GLN A 216 -13.21 73.06 -2.31
N VAL A 217 -12.35 72.78 -1.31
CA VAL A 217 -11.23 73.65 -0.90
C VAL A 217 -10.14 72.76 -0.31
N ALA A 218 -8.94 72.88 -0.86
CA ALA A 218 -7.73 72.19 -0.43
C ALA A 218 -7.07 72.92 0.75
N GLU A 219 -6.56 72.17 1.73
CA GLU A 219 -5.41 72.59 2.53
C GLU A 219 -4.31 71.55 2.39
N THR A 220 -3.14 72.02 1.97
CA THR A 220 -2.06 71.23 1.39
C THR A 220 -1.06 70.85 2.49
N ALA A 221 -1.06 69.60 2.94
CA ALA A 221 0.07 69.05 3.68
C ALA A 221 1.14 68.58 2.66
N LYS A 222 2.13 69.45 2.43
CA LYS A 222 3.27 69.20 1.54
C LYS A 222 4.02 67.92 1.95
N LEU A 223 4.27 67.05 0.97
CA LEU A 223 5.31 66.04 1.03
C LEU A 223 6.66 66.69 1.33
N SER A 224 7.34 66.24 2.38
CA SER A 224 8.77 66.52 2.56
C SER A 224 9.57 65.55 1.68
N THR A 225 10.16 66.10 0.62
CA THR A 225 11.31 65.54 -0.08
C THR A 225 12.57 65.85 0.72
N ALA A 226 12.91 64.97 1.67
CA ALA A 226 14.24 64.92 2.27
C ALA A 226 14.70 63.45 2.35
N PRO A 227 15.86 63.09 1.78
CA PRO A 227 16.35 61.72 1.82
C PRO A 227 16.67 61.33 3.27
N ILE A 228 16.02 60.28 3.78
CA ILE A 228 16.41 59.67 5.05
C ILE A 228 17.74 58.97 4.82
N HIS A 229 18.84 59.66 5.15
CA HIS A 229 20.13 59.03 5.35
C HIS A 229 20.05 58.13 6.60
N ARG A 230 19.83 56.83 6.40
CA ARG A 230 20.14 55.85 7.45
C ARG A 230 21.64 55.57 7.40
N ASN A 231 22.38 56.25 8.26
CA ASN A 231 23.75 55.88 8.60
C ASN A 231 23.74 54.47 9.21
N PHE A 232 24.20 53.48 8.42
CA PHE A 232 24.56 52.18 8.95
C PHE A 232 25.91 52.33 9.66
N SER A 233 25.91 52.29 10.99
CA SER A 233 27.14 52.07 11.76
C SER A 233 27.47 50.58 11.69
N ARG A 234 28.58 50.22 11.03
CA ARG A 234 29.20 48.89 11.16
C ARG A 234 30.00 48.85 12.46
N ASN A 235 29.95 47.69 13.13
CA ASN A 235 30.75 47.28 14.30
C ASN A 235 30.47 48.00 15.63
N PRO A 236 29.99 47.26 16.65
CA PRO A 236 30.61 47.33 17.96
C PRO A 236 31.92 46.52 17.95
N GLU A 237 33.02 47.18 18.28
CA GLU A 237 34.31 46.55 18.53
C GLU A 237 34.19 45.43 19.58
N LEU A 238 34.52 44.21 19.18
CA LEU A 238 34.82 43.11 20.09
C LEU A 238 36.23 43.35 20.66
N PRO A 239 36.46 43.22 21.98
CA PRO A 239 37.80 43.33 22.53
C PRO A 239 38.70 42.23 21.94
N ASN A 240 39.86 42.65 21.42
CA ASN A 240 40.93 41.79 20.90
C ASN A 240 41.34 40.74 21.95
N ARG A 241 40.81 39.52 21.82
CA ARG A 241 41.44 38.32 22.38
C ARG A 241 42.25 37.66 21.29
N ILE A 242 43.57 37.80 21.40
CA ILE A 242 44.54 36.99 20.69
C ILE A 242 44.29 35.52 21.12
N PRO A 243 44.00 34.58 20.21
CA PRO A 243 43.93 33.18 20.57
C PRO A 243 45.35 32.66 20.82
N ASP A 244 45.62 32.19 22.04
CA ASP A 244 46.82 31.42 22.33
C ASP A 244 46.85 30.15 21.45
N PRO A 245 48.00 29.77 20.88
CA PRO A 245 48.11 28.54 20.12
C PRO A 245 47.95 27.34 21.07
N MET A 246 46.75 26.75 21.10
CA MET A 246 46.54 25.46 21.77
C MET A 246 47.25 24.35 20.98
N SER A 247 48.45 24.03 21.43
CA SER A 247 49.17 22.81 21.07
C SER A 247 48.47 21.60 21.67
N THR A 248 47.85 20.76 20.85
CA THR A 248 47.36 19.44 21.28
C THR A 248 48.49 18.42 21.24
N THR A 249 49.51 18.65 22.07
CA THR A 249 50.53 17.63 22.35
C THR A 249 49.96 16.71 23.42
N ALA A 250 49.37 15.59 23.01
CA ALA A 250 49.07 14.51 23.94
C ALA A 250 50.41 13.94 24.46
N LYS A 251 50.74 14.24 25.72
CA LYS A 251 51.85 13.58 26.43
C LYS A 251 51.47 12.12 26.70
N LEU A 252 51.99 11.22 25.89
CA LEU A 252 52.03 9.78 26.16
C LEU A 252 52.94 9.53 27.38
N PRO A 253 52.52 8.77 28.40
CA PRO A 253 53.46 8.24 29.37
C PRO A 253 54.32 7.16 28.71
N ALA A 254 55.63 7.42 28.67
CA ALA A 254 56.65 6.45 28.33
C ALA A 254 56.77 5.43 29.46
N ASN A 255 56.46 4.16 29.20
CA ASN A 255 57.42 3.09 29.46
C ASN A 255 57.04 1.78 28.75
N PRO A 256 58.03 1.03 28.23
CA PRO A 256 57.83 -0.08 27.33
C PRO A 256 57.93 -1.42 28.06
N ARG A 257 56.96 -2.31 27.86
CA ARG A 257 57.17 -3.75 28.06
C ARG A 257 56.55 -4.54 26.91
N GLU A 258 57.46 -4.96 26.04
CA GLU A 258 57.50 -6.19 25.24
C GLU A 258 56.20 -6.97 25.07
N TYR A 259 55.76 -7.12 23.83
CA TYR A 259 55.40 -8.44 23.32
C TYR A 259 55.90 -8.62 21.88
N VAL A 260 56.78 -9.62 21.75
CA VAL A 260 57.53 -10.02 20.57
C VAL A 260 56.62 -10.70 19.55
N LEU A 261 56.75 -10.28 18.29
CA LEU A 261 56.23 -11.00 17.12
C LEU A 261 57.04 -12.30 16.92
N LYS A 262 56.38 -13.45 17.05
CA LYS A 262 56.89 -14.73 16.52
C LYS A 262 56.29 -15.01 15.15
N ARG A 263 57.17 -15.05 14.15
CA ARG A 263 56.92 -15.47 12.77
C ARG A 263 56.77 -17.00 12.74
N SER A 264 55.84 -17.54 11.94
CA SER A 264 55.98 -18.89 11.42
C SER A 264 55.98 -18.88 9.89
N SER A 265 56.96 -19.60 9.38
CA SER A 265 57.35 -19.88 8.01
C SER A 265 56.41 -20.86 7.33
N GLY A 266 56.22 -20.72 6.01
CA GLY A 266 55.67 -21.78 5.17
C GLY A 266 55.19 -21.29 3.82
N SER A 267 56.08 -21.28 2.83
CA SER A 267 55.71 -21.14 1.41
C SER A 267 55.01 -22.39 0.90
N PRO A 268 54.04 -22.29 -0.03
CA PRO A 268 53.74 -23.37 -0.96
C PRO A 268 54.24 -23.01 -2.36
N THR A 269 55.16 -23.83 -2.84
CA THR A 269 55.51 -23.98 -4.26
C THR A 269 54.39 -24.65 -5.06
N LYS A 270 54.36 -24.28 -6.35
CA LYS A 270 53.77 -24.94 -7.53
C LYS A 270 52.31 -24.66 -7.89
N VAL A 271 52.23 -23.81 -8.91
CA VAL A 271 51.19 -23.67 -9.94
C VAL A 271 50.96 -25.01 -10.68
N LYS A 272 49.69 -25.37 -10.88
CA LYS A 272 49.24 -26.11 -12.07
C LYS A 272 48.19 -25.25 -12.78
N SER A 273 48.51 -24.92 -14.02
CA SER A 273 47.65 -24.26 -14.99
C SER A 273 46.51 -25.19 -15.41
N GLY A 274 45.29 -24.65 -15.51
CA GLY A 274 44.13 -25.26 -16.14
C GLY A 274 43.21 -24.14 -16.62
N SER A 275 43.03 -24.04 -17.93
CA SER A 275 42.36 -22.96 -18.64
C SER A 275 40.94 -22.68 -18.15
N GLY A 276 40.58 -21.40 -18.08
CA GLY A 276 39.29 -20.94 -17.60
C GLY A 276 38.09 -21.27 -18.49
N ILE A 277 36.93 -21.17 -17.87
CA ILE A 277 35.70 -20.62 -18.47
C ILE A 277 35.16 -19.65 -17.43
N GLU A 278 35.12 -18.35 -17.75
CA GLU A 278 34.41 -17.36 -16.94
C GLU A 278 32.91 -17.62 -17.03
N THR A 279 32.29 -18.01 -15.92
CA THR A 279 30.86 -17.78 -15.70
C THR A 279 30.70 -17.09 -14.36
N GLY A 280 30.56 -15.77 -14.40
CA GLY A 280 30.34 -14.93 -13.23
C GLY A 280 29.01 -15.24 -12.55
N ARG A 281 29.06 -16.08 -11.51
CA ARG A 281 28.10 -16.13 -10.40
C ARG A 281 28.82 -16.67 -9.16
N PHE A 282 29.42 -15.77 -8.38
CA PHE A 282 29.78 -16.10 -6.99
C PHE A 282 28.69 -15.55 -6.07
N ARG A 283 27.87 -16.46 -5.55
CA ARG A 283 27.30 -16.31 -4.20
C ARG A 283 28.50 -16.48 -3.27
N ALA A 284 29.01 -15.39 -2.73
CA ALA A 284 30.04 -15.47 -1.72
C ALA A 284 29.44 -16.12 -0.47
N GLN A 285 29.69 -17.41 -0.29
CA GLN A 285 29.75 -18.00 1.04
C GLN A 285 30.88 -17.25 1.76
N SER A 286 30.52 -16.32 2.64
CA SER A 286 31.46 -15.68 3.53
C SER A 286 32.05 -16.75 4.45
N GLN A 287 33.24 -17.25 4.10
CA GLN A 287 34.12 -17.89 5.07
C GLN A 287 34.39 -16.88 6.19
N GLY A 288 34.00 -17.27 7.40
CA GLY A 288 34.04 -16.45 8.60
C GLY A 288 35.42 -15.82 8.80
N ARG A 289 35.42 -14.49 8.86
CA ARG A 289 36.54 -13.72 9.38
C ARG A 289 36.57 -13.96 10.89
N LYS A 290 37.64 -14.59 11.39
CA LYS A 290 37.81 -15.06 12.77
C LYS A 290 37.82 -13.97 13.86
N ASP A 291 37.57 -12.71 13.53
CA ASP A 291 37.70 -11.58 14.46
C ASP A 291 36.42 -10.77 14.68
N SER A 292 35.26 -11.21 14.15
CA SER A 292 33.98 -10.60 14.53
C SER A 292 33.43 -11.27 15.78
N LYS A 293 33.59 -10.61 16.94
CA LYS A 293 32.87 -10.96 18.19
C LYS A 293 31.37 -10.61 18.05
N GLY A 294 30.68 -11.39 17.22
CA GLY A 294 29.22 -11.50 17.18
C GLY A 294 28.74 -12.61 18.10
N ILE A 295 27.42 -12.63 18.37
CA ILE A 295 26.73 -13.43 19.40
C ILE A 295 26.95 -14.95 19.26
N SER A 296 27.49 -15.43 18.13
CA SER A 296 28.02 -16.79 17.95
C SER A 296 29.07 -17.19 19.00
N SER A 297 29.80 -16.22 19.55
CA SER A 297 30.86 -16.46 20.56
C SER A 297 30.36 -16.63 22.00
N ILE A 298 29.06 -16.44 22.26
CA ILE A 298 28.46 -16.65 23.59
C ILE A 298 27.99 -18.11 23.77
N ILE A 299 27.82 -18.86 22.68
CA ILE A 299 27.31 -20.24 22.73
C ILE A 299 28.42 -21.27 23.00
N GLU A 300 29.70 -20.92 22.83
CA GLU A 300 30.82 -21.84 23.13
C GLU A 300 31.37 -21.73 24.57
N THR A 301 30.85 -20.82 25.42
CA THR A 301 31.41 -20.61 26.78
C THR A 301 30.55 -21.16 27.92
N THR A 302 29.31 -21.55 27.65
CA THR A 302 28.46 -22.18 28.66
C THR A 302 28.05 -23.55 28.15
N GLY A 303 28.66 -24.60 28.71
CA GLY A 303 28.35 -26.00 28.46
C GLY A 303 26.94 -26.38 28.94
N ALA A 304 25.91 -25.82 28.30
CA ALA A 304 24.53 -26.22 28.48
C ALA A 304 24.20 -27.25 27.40
N THR A 305 24.23 -28.52 27.81
CA THR A 305 23.67 -29.66 27.08
C THR A 305 22.16 -29.55 27.09
N ASP A 306 21.62 -28.63 26.28
CA ASP A 306 20.23 -28.59 25.83
C ASP A 306 20.14 -27.53 24.74
N SER A 307 20.71 -27.85 23.57
CA SER A 307 20.63 -27.02 22.38
C SER A 307 19.18 -26.99 21.89
N ALA A 308 18.41 -26.05 22.41
CA ALA A 308 17.11 -25.67 21.90
C ALA A 308 17.25 -25.29 20.41
N ASP A 309 16.44 -25.93 19.58
CA ASP A 309 16.35 -25.73 18.15
C ASP A 309 16.03 -24.25 17.82
N LEU A 310 17.07 -23.47 17.56
CA LEU A 310 17.05 -22.03 17.24
C LEU A 310 17.05 -21.84 15.73
N SER A 311 15.94 -22.21 15.09
CA SER A 311 15.68 -21.86 13.70
C SER A 311 15.43 -20.35 13.55
N SER A 312 15.75 -19.80 12.37
CA SER A 312 15.56 -18.38 12.04
C SER A 312 14.11 -17.89 12.23
N SER A 313 13.13 -18.80 12.20
CA SER A 313 11.72 -18.49 12.47
C SER A 313 11.46 -18.13 13.93
N LYS A 314 12.08 -18.81 14.91
CA LYS A 314 11.90 -18.46 16.34
C LYS A 314 12.57 -17.14 16.72
N PHE A 315 13.70 -16.79 16.09
CA PHE A 315 14.32 -15.49 16.27
C PHE A 315 13.47 -14.33 15.70
N GLN A 316 12.78 -14.58 14.60
CA GLN A 316 11.83 -13.63 14.01
C GLN A 316 10.57 -13.42 14.87
N ASP A 317 10.19 -14.41 15.69
CA ASP A 317 9.09 -14.26 16.66
C ASP A 317 9.47 -13.39 17.86
N LEU A 318 10.77 -13.27 18.18
CA LEU A 318 11.28 -12.40 19.24
C LEU A 318 11.27 -10.90 18.85
N ILE A 319 11.34 -10.58 17.56
CA ILE A 319 11.35 -9.20 17.04
C ILE A 319 9.92 -8.83 16.65
N ARG A 320 9.01 -8.82 17.63
CA ARG A 320 7.58 -8.55 17.40
C ARG A 320 7.00 -7.64 18.48
N VAL A 321 6.53 -6.46 18.08
CA VAL A 321 5.67 -5.60 18.90
C VAL A 321 4.45 -6.40 19.41
N PRO A 322 4.15 -6.41 20.72
CA PRO A 322 3.00 -7.10 21.30
C PRO A 322 1.68 -6.69 20.64
N ASP A 323 0.76 -7.63 20.39
CA ASP A 323 -0.44 -7.39 19.55
C ASP A 323 -1.40 -6.32 20.09
N ASN A 324 -1.36 -6.05 21.39
CA ASN A 324 -2.16 -5.06 22.09
C ASN A 324 -1.44 -3.71 22.29
N GLN A 325 -0.35 -3.43 21.55
CA GLN A 325 0.42 -2.20 21.68
C GLN A 325 0.70 -1.57 20.32
N LEU A 326 0.90 -0.25 20.29
CA LEU A 326 1.54 0.42 19.17
C LEU A 326 3.02 0.56 19.43
N GLY A 327 3.80 0.61 18.35
CA GLY A 327 5.24 0.77 18.42
C GLY A 327 5.96 0.14 17.25
N ALA A 328 7.28 0.19 17.31
CA ALA A 328 8.15 -0.54 16.41
C ALA A 328 9.36 -1.09 17.17
N ILE A 329 9.98 -2.13 16.62
CA ILE A 329 11.25 -2.70 17.07
C ILE A 329 12.15 -2.79 15.85
N ILE A 330 13.38 -2.29 15.97
CA ILE A 330 14.40 -2.38 14.93
C ILE A 330 15.70 -2.93 15.53
N VAL A 331 16.29 -3.91 14.86
CA VAL A 331 17.51 -4.59 15.34
C VAL A 331 18.47 -4.84 14.17
N GLY A 332 19.77 -4.94 14.48
CA GLY A 332 20.80 -5.22 13.48
C GLY A 332 21.52 -3.97 12.98
N GLN A 333 22.19 -4.10 11.83
CA GLN A 333 23.04 -3.06 11.25
C GLN A 333 23.01 -3.11 9.72
N GLY A 334 23.11 -1.94 9.08
CA GLY A 334 23.22 -1.84 7.62
C GLY A 334 22.02 -2.43 6.88
N LYS A 335 22.26 -3.34 5.92
CA LYS A 335 21.21 -3.97 5.10
C LYS A 335 20.58 -5.22 5.74
N ASP A 336 21.19 -5.75 6.81
CA ASP A 336 20.72 -6.94 7.53
C ASP A 336 19.78 -6.57 8.69
N VAL A 337 19.24 -5.35 8.67
CA VAL A 337 18.32 -4.84 9.68
C VAL A 337 16.98 -5.58 9.59
N GLN A 338 16.50 -6.00 10.75
CA GLN A 338 15.21 -6.67 10.93
C GLN A 338 14.34 -5.83 11.84
N GLY A 339 13.03 -6.02 11.76
CA GLY A 339 12.13 -5.28 12.64
C GLY A 339 10.67 -5.66 12.51
N HIS A 340 9.87 -5.10 13.40
CA HIS A 340 8.42 -5.09 13.32
C HIS A 340 7.91 -3.69 13.57
N ILE A 341 7.01 -3.18 12.73
CA ILE A 341 6.36 -1.88 12.90
C ILE A 341 4.86 -1.99 12.71
N ARG A 342 4.11 -1.30 13.57
CA ARG A 342 2.67 -1.24 13.48
C ARG A 342 2.20 0.06 12.85
N LEU A 343 1.42 -0.07 11.79
CA LEU A 343 0.97 1.04 10.95
C LEU A 343 -0.45 1.46 11.32
N ILE A 344 -0.68 2.77 11.41
CA ILE A 344 -2.01 3.33 11.68
C ILE A 344 -2.38 4.34 10.60
N ARG A 345 -3.62 4.23 10.12
CA ARG A 345 -4.26 5.25 9.29
C ARG A 345 -5.04 6.22 10.17
N LEU A 346 -4.89 7.51 9.91
CA LEU A 346 -5.66 8.53 10.61
C LEU A 346 -7.12 8.51 10.15
N LYS A 347 -8.05 8.31 11.08
CA LYS A 347 -9.48 8.59 10.86
C LYS A 347 -9.74 10.08 11.11
N HIS A 348 -9.97 10.85 10.06
CA HIS A 348 -10.30 12.27 10.14
C HIS A 348 -11.59 12.60 9.39
N SER A 349 -12.23 13.72 9.74
CA SER A 349 -13.43 14.23 9.06
C SER A 349 -13.13 15.22 7.93
N LEU A 350 -11.86 15.51 7.62
CA LEU A 350 -11.52 16.50 6.59
C LEU A 350 -11.80 16.03 5.14
N SER A 351 -11.71 14.72 4.89
CA SER A 351 -11.96 14.09 3.59
C SER A 351 -12.19 12.58 3.77
N ASP A 352 -12.21 11.80 2.70
CA ASP A 352 -12.26 10.35 2.72
C ASP A 352 -10.94 9.75 3.23
N TRP A 353 -10.80 9.72 4.56
CA TRP A 353 -9.63 9.20 5.26
C TRP A 353 -9.22 7.76 4.87
N TRP A 354 -10.15 6.99 4.29
CA TRP A 354 -9.98 5.59 3.88
C TRP A 354 -9.53 5.42 2.41
N GLN A 355 -9.11 6.49 1.75
CA GLN A 355 -8.60 6.46 0.37
C GLN A 355 -7.52 5.38 0.17
N ASP A 356 -7.56 4.74 -1.00
CA ASP A 356 -6.63 3.68 -1.42
C ASP A 356 -6.50 2.57 -0.35
N PRO A 357 -7.58 1.79 -0.14
CA PRO A 357 -7.67 0.83 0.95
C PRO A 357 -6.70 -0.35 0.79
N THR A 358 -6.24 -0.65 -0.43
CA THR A 358 -5.33 -1.78 -0.70
C THR A 358 -3.86 -1.37 -0.77
N ALA A 359 -3.54 -0.07 -0.78
CA ALA A 359 -2.18 0.46 -0.86
C ALA A 359 -1.28 0.02 0.31
N ILE A 360 -1.71 0.22 1.56
CA ILE A 360 -0.92 -0.20 2.73
C ILE A 360 -0.79 -1.74 2.80
N PRO A 361 -1.86 -2.54 2.60
CA PRO A 361 -1.74 -4.00 2.46
C PRO A 361 -0.76 -4.46 1.38
N SER A 362 -0.79 -3.83 0.20
CA SER A 362 0.19 -4.10 -0.86
C SER A 362 1.61 -3.79 -0.40
N PHE A 363 1.80 -2.65 0.27
CA PHE A 363 3.10 -2.26 0.78
C PHE A 363 3.62 -3.20 1.86
N MET A 364 2.76 -3.72 2.76
CA MET A 364 3.14 -4.75 3.73
C MET A 364 3.63 -6.03 3.04
N THR A 365 2.99 -6.43 1.93
CA THR A 365 3.43 -7.58 1.12
C THR A 365 4.80 -7.31 0.51
N TRP A 366 4.99 -6.13 -0.10
CA TRP A 366 6.28 -5.70 -0.63
C TRP A 366 7.40 -5.76 0.41
N LEU A 367 7.16 -5.29 1.64
CA LEU A 367 8.14 -5.33 2.72
C LEU A 367 8.56 -6.77 3.05
N GLY A 368 7.59 -7.69 3.15
CA GLY A 368 7.86 -9.11 3.41
C GLY A 368 8.64 -9.79 2.30
N ASP A 369 8.43 -9.38 1.05
CA ASP A 369 9.11 -9.94 -0.12
C ASP A 369 10.53 -9.39 -0.33
N HIS A 370 10.81 -8.16 0.13
CA HIS A 370 12.03 -7.43 -0.22
C HIS A 370 12.92 -7.06 0.96
N THR A 371 12.47 -7.25 2.19
CA THR A 371 13.18 -6.84 3.41
C THR A 371 12.97 -7.83 4.55
N LEU A 372 13.69 -7.65 5.66
CA LEU A 372 13.44 -8.37 6.91
C LEU A 372 12.55 -7.56 7.88
N LEU A 373 11.92 -6.49 7.38
CA LEU A 373 10.98 -5.67 8.14
C LEU A 373 9.56 -6.24 7.96
N LYS A 374 8.92 -6.58 9.07
CA LYS A 374 7.50 -6.93 9.10
C LYS A 374 6.68 -5.68 9.44
N ALA A 375 5.52 -5.56 8.82
CA ALA A 375 4.54 -4.54 9.15
C ALA A 375 3.15 -5.15 9.28
N ASP A 376 2.34 -4.61 10.19
CA ASP A 376 0.93 -4.97 10.33
C ASP A 376 0.05 -3.76 10.65
N MET A 377 -1.27 -3.95 10.49
CA MET A 377 -2.32 -3.00 10.82
C MET A 377 -3.34 -3.62 11.81
N LYS A 378 -2.91 -4.53 12.68
CA LYS A 378 -3.83 -5.35 13.49
C LYS A 378 -4.43 -4.59 14.67
N PHE A 379 -3.70 -3.66 15.27
CA PHE A 379 -4.16 -2.92 16.45
C PHE A 379 -5.34 -2.02 16.11
N GLU A 380 -6.43 -2.20 16.85
CA GLU A 380 -7.68 -1.41 16.71
C GLU A 380 -8.20 -1.33 15.26
N GLY A 381 -7.97 -2.39 14.47
CA GLY A 381 -8.36 -2.44 13.06
C GLY A 381 -7.54 -1.54 12.13
N GLY A 382 -6.37 -1.07 12.57
CA GLY A 382 -5.40 -0.35 11.74
C GLY A 382 -5.70 1.13 11.53
N ALA A 383 -6.69 1.68 12.24
CA ALA A 383 -7.11 3.06 12.03
C ALA A 383 -7.73 3.67 13.29
N LEU A 384 -7.26 4.85 13.68
CA LEU A 384 -7.67 5.55 14.90
C LEU A 384 -7.90 7.05 14.61
N PRO A 385 -8.83 7.72 15.32
CA PRO A 385 -8.96 9.17 15.29
C PRO A 385 -7.94 9.84 16.24
N LEU A 386 -7.66 11.14 16.03
CA LEU A 386 -6.81 11.92 16.94
C LEU A 386 -7.40 12.09 18.34
N THR A 387 -8.71 11.90 18.50
CA THR A 387 -9.40 11.91 19.79
C THR A 387 -9.18 10.63 20.61
N ASP A 388 -8.64 9.56 20.02
CA ASP A 388 -8.21 8.37 20.76
C ASP A 388 -6.73 8.49 21.13
N ARG A 389 -6.43 8.64 22.42
CA ARG A 389 -5.06 8.83 22.92
C ARG A 389 -4.10 7.70 22.55
N LYS A 390 -4.59 6.48 22.26
CA LYS A 390 -3.73 5.37 21.83
C LYS A 390 -2.95 5.71 20.56
N ILE A 391 -3.52 6.52 19.66
CA ILE A 391 -2.86 6.90 18.40
C ILE A 391 -1.51 7.61 18.62
N LEU A 392 -1.33 8.22 19.79
CA LEU A 392 -0.14 8.97 20.15
C LEU A 392 1.11 8.08 20.26
N ASP A 393 0.92 6.77 20.45
CA ASP A 393 1.98 5.77 20.50
C ASP A 393 2.32 5.20 19.11
N ALA A 394 1.65 5.63 18.03
CA ALA A 394 1.96 5.15 16.68
C ALA A 394 3.34 5.67 16.20
N PRO A 395 4.28 4.82 15.75
CA PRO A 395 5.54 5.29 15.17
C PRO A 395 5.33 6.22 13.97
N ILE A 396 4.31 5.91 13.17
CA ILE A 396 3.89 6.66 12.00
C ILE A 396 2.36 6.61 11.84
N ILE A 397 1.78 7.74 11.45
CA ILE A 397 0.39 7.89 11.07
C ILE A 397 0.31 8.22 9.57
N PHE A 398 -0.53 7.49 8.83
CA PHE A 398 -0.86 7.76 7.43
C PHE A 398 -2.14 8.58 7.33
N MET A 399 -2.06 9.76 6.71
CA MET A 399 -3.20 10.62 6.42
C MET A 399 -3.38 10.72 4.91
N THR A 400 -4.60 10.50 4.42
CA THR A 400 -4.90 10.44 2.98
C THR A 400 -6.27 11.04 2.70
N GLY A 401 -6.52 11.46 1.47
CA GLY A 401 -7.87 11.85 1.03
C GLY A 401 -7.87 12.54 -0.33
N HIS A 402 -9.06 12.71 -0.89
CA HIS A 402 -9.30 13.49 -2.10
C HIS A 402 -9.75 14.92 -1.77
N ASP A 403 -9.88 15.73 -2.82
CA ASP A 403 -10.58 17.01 -2.73
C ASP A 403 -12.07 16.81 -2.38
N LYS A 404 -12.63 17.76 -1.62
CA LYS A 404 -13.99 17.70 -1.06
C LYS A 404 -15.07 17.49 -2.13
N ASP A 405 -14.91 18.08 -3.31
CA ASP A 405 -15.80 17.92 -4.46
C ASP A 405 -15.84 16.47 -4.97
N ILE A 406 -14.68 15.80 -5.02
CA ILE A 406 -14.59 14.38 -5.37
C ILE A 406 -15.22 13.52 -4.28
N THR A 407 -14.85 13.78 -3.02
CA THR A 407 -15.31 12.99 -1.88
C THR A 407 -16.83 13.04 -1.74
N VAL A 408 -17.44 14.22 -1.85
CA VAL A 408 -18.89 14.41 -1.77
C VAL A 408 -19.55 13.92 -3.06
N GLY A 409 -19.05 14.32 -4.22
CA GLY A 409 -19.64 13.99 -5.52
C GLY A 409 -19.68 12.50 -5.83
N ARG A 410 -18.77 11.71 -5.23
CA ARG A 410 -18.71 10.25 -5.39
C ARG A 410 -19.22 9.46 -4.17
N ASN A 411 -19.85 10.14 -3.22
CA ASN A 411 -20.38 9.53 -1.99
C ASN A 411 -19.33 8.67 -1.23
N MET A 412 -18.11 9.18 -1.11
CA MET A 412 -16.97 8.48 -0.50
C MET A 412 -16.81 8.78 0.99
N VAL A 413 -17.68 9.62 1.56
CA VAL A 413 -17.64 9.99 2.98
C VAL A 413 -17.97 8.77 3.86
N LYS A 414 -17.11 8.50 4.85
CA LYS A 414 -17.33 7.47 5.88
C LYS A 414 -17.09 8.05 7.27
N GLY A 415 -17.99 7.76 8.21
CA GLY A 415 -17.79 8.06 9.62
C GLY A 415 -18.31 9.42 10.11
N GLY A 416 -19.10 10.13 9.31
CA GLY A 416 -19.75 11.39 9.70
C GLY A 416 -19.69 12.47 8.62
N PRO A 417 -20.27 13.65 8.86
CA PRO A 417 -20.15 14.79 7.95
C PRO A 417 -18.68 15.25 7.85
N LEU A 418 -18.30 15.79 6.69
CA LEU A 418 -16.99 16.41 6.53
C LEU A 418 -16.91 17.73 7.30
N THR A 419 -15.74 18.05 7.85
CA THR A 419 -15.48 19.31 8.55
C THR A 419 -14.50 20.19 7.77
N ASP A 420 -14.53 21.50 8.03
CA ASP A 420 -13.65 22.47 7.35
C ASP A 420 -12.27 22.59 8.01
N GLY A 421 -12.05 21.90 9.12
CA GLY A 421 -10.77 21.85 9.83
C GLY A 421 -10.81 20.86 11.00
N PHE A 422 -9.64 20.65 11.60
CA PHE A 422 -9.53 19.87 12.83
C PHE A 422 -10.12 20.65 14.02
N SER A 423 -10.66 19.92 14.99
CA SER A 423 -11.08 20.51 16.27
C SER A 423 -9.87 21.00 17.09
N SER A 424 -10.12 21.79 18.15
CA SER A 424 -9.08 22.19 19.10
C SER A 424 -8.36 20.98 19.71
N GLU A 425 -9.11 19.94 20.05
CA GLU A 425 -8.61 18.71 20.67
C GLU A 425 -7.76 17.91 19.68
N GLU A 426 -8.20 17.79 18.42
CA GLU A 426 -7.44 17.10 17.37
C GLU A 426 -6.13 17.84 17.04
N ARG A 427 -6.16 19.18 16.96
CA ARG A 427 -4.96 20.00 16.76
C ARG A 427 -3.96 19.82 17.91
N ALA A 428 -4.45 19.86 19.15
CA ALA A 428 -3.62 19.64 20.33
C ALA A 428 -3.01 18.23 20.34
N ALA A 429 -3.80 17.20 20.04
CA ALA A 429 -3.34 15.81 19.96
C ALA A 429 -2.30 15.61 18.85
N LEU A 430 -2.50 16.19 17.66
CA LEU A 430 -1.51 16.08 16.58
C LEU A 430 -0.22 16.83 16.91
N ARG A 431 -0.31 17.95 17.65
CA ARG A 431 0.87 18.64 18.18
C ARG A 431 1.61 17.79 19.22
N GLU A 432 0.91 17.23 20.22
CA GLU A 432 1.50 16.30 21.21
C GLU A 432 2.19 15.15 20.49
N TYR A 433 1.52 14.53 19.51
CA TYR A 433 2.05 13.46 18.68
C TYR A 433 3.36 13.84 17.98
N LEU A 434 3.35 14.96 17.27
CA LEU A 434 4.47 15.39 16.44
C LEU A 434 5.60 16.02 17.24
N VAL A 435 5.34 16.65 18.39
CA VAL A 435 6.38 17.39 19.14
C VAL A 435 6.89 16.56 20.31
N GLU A 436 5.99 16.06 21.15
CA GLU A 436 6.32 15.44 22.43
C GLU A 436 6.57 13.94 22.29
N ARG A 437 5.70 13.25 21.54
CA ARG A 437 5.77 11.79 21.36
C ARG A 437 6.80 11.36 20.33
N GLY A 438 7.26 12.27 19.48
CA GLY A 438 8.26 11.96 18.47
C GLY A 438 7.70 11.29 17.20
N GLY A 439 6.37 11.21 17.07
CA GLY A 439 5.70 10.52 15.96
C GLY A 439 5.97 11.15 14.60
N MET A 440 5.64 10.41 13.54
CA MET A 440 5.73 10.86 12.15
C MET A 440 4.36 10.90 11.48
N LEU A 441 4.03 12.02 10.83
CA LEU A 441 2.88 12.10 9.94
C LEU A 441 3.35 11.93 8.49
N TYR A 442 2.81 10.93 7.79
CA TYR A 442 2.90 10.83 6.34
C TYR A 442 1.55 11.21 5.73
N PHE A 443 1.53 12.31 4.99
CA PHE A 443 0.36 12.79 4.26
C PHE A 443 0.50 12.47 2.77
N ASP A 444 -0.51 11.82 2.19
CA ASP A 444 -0.60 11.51 0.76
C ASP A 444 -1.85 12.17 0.15
N ASP A 445 -1.63 13.12 -0.76
CA ASP A 445 -2.70 13.79 -1.49
C ASP A 445 -3.09 13.04 -2.77
N CYS A 446 -4.38 12.73 -2.89
CA CYS A 446 -5.02 12.29 -4.13
C CYS A 446 -6.01 13.37 -4.65
N GLY A 447 -5.81 14.63 -4.26
CA GLY A 447 -6.58 15.78 -4.72
C GLY A 447 -6.03 16.38 -6.01
N PHE A 448 -6.72 16.14 -7.13
CA PHE A 448 -6.35 16.66 -8.46
C PHE A 448 -6.16 18.18 -8.51
N ASN A 449 -7.00 18.92 -7.77
CA ASN A 449 -6.98 20.38 -7.69
C ASN A 449 -6.14 20.87 -6.49
N GLY A 450 -5.85 19.99 -5.54
CA GLY A 450 -5.03 20.27 -4.37
C GLY A 450 -5.69 21.13 -3.32
N LEU A 451 -7.02 21.12 -3.26
CA LEU A 451 -7.79 21.83 -2.25
C LEU A 451 -7.61 21.18 -0.89
N PHE A 452 -7.70 19.85 -0.82
CA PHE A 452 -7.48 19.10 0.42
C PHE A 452 -6.03 19.23 0.89
N ALA A 453 -5.07 19.07 -0.01
CA ALA A 453 -3.67 19.38 0.23
C ALA A 453 -3.45 20.77 0.86
N ARG A 454 -4.06 21.84 0.32
CA ARG A 454 -3.95 23.20 0.89
C ARG A 454 -4.58 23.28 2.28
N GLN A 455 -5.70 22.60 2.51
CA GLN A 455 -6.33 22.54 3.83
C GLN A 455 -5.41 21.87 4.85
N VAL A 456 -4.74 20.77 4.51
CA VAL A 456 -3.76 20.12 5.39
C VAL A 456 -2.52 21.00 5.63
N GLU A 457 -2.03 21.71 4.60
CA GLU A 457 -0.94 22.69 4.76
C GLU A 457 -1.35 23.82 5.73
N PHE A 458 -2.60 24.29 5.65
CA PHE A 458 -3.14 25.27 6.60
C PHE A 458 -3.25 24.70 8.02
N GLU A 459 -3.82 23.51 8.21
CA GLU A 459 -3.91 22.86 9.52
C GLU A 459 -2.53 22.68 10.17
N LEU A 460 -1.54 22.21 9.41
CA LEU A 460 -0.16 22.10 9.90
C LEU A 460 0.41 23.46 10.31
N SER A 461 0.09 24.55 9.61
CA SER A 461 0.53 25.90 10.00
C SER A 461 -0.10 26.39 11.31
N GLN A 462 -1.31 25.94 11.64
CA GLN A 462 -1.98 26.25 12.90
C GLN A 462 -1.45 25.38 14.06
N ILE A 463 -1.11 24.12 13.78
CA ILE A 463 -0.64 23.14 14.77
C ILE A 463 0.83 23.38 15.12
N LEU A 464 1.65 23.77 14.13
CA LEU A 464 3.10 23.96 14.24
C LEU A 464 3.54 25.31 13.66
N PRO A 465 3.04 26.45 14.19
CA PRO A 465 3.34 27.78 13.64
C PRO A 465 4.84 28.12 13.61
N GLU A 466 5.62 27.51 14.50
CA GLU A 466 7.06 27.71 14.60
C GLU A 466 7.89 26.81 13.64
N TYR A 467 7.28 25.80 13.02
CA TYR A 467 7.96 24.86 12.13
C TYR A 467 7.42 24.94 10.69
N PRO A 468 8.14 25.60 9.76
CA PRO A 468 7.65 25.80 8.41
C PRO A 468 7.70 24.52 7.56
N LEU A 469 6.66 24.33 6.73
CA LEU A 469 6.62 23.30 5.71
C LEU A 469 7.55 23.67 4.54
N LYS A 470 8.64 22.91 4.35
CA LYS A 470 9.71 23.20 3.37
C LYS A 470 9.94 22.04 2.41
N HIS A 471 10.55 22.31 1.25
CA HIS A 471 10.99 21.23 0.36
C HIS A 471 12.04 20.33 1.03
N ILE A 472 11.88 19.02 0.87
CA ILE A 472 12.85 18.01 1.28
C ILE A 472 13.90 17.89 0.17
N GLN A 473 15.14 18.26 0.48
CA GLN A 473 16.27 18.24 -0.46
C GLN A 473 16.59 16.82 -0.93
N TYR A 474 17.01 16.64 -2.18
CA TYR A 474 17.28 15.32 -2.78
C TYR A 474 18.39 14.52 -2.07
N ASN A 475 19.31 15.21 -1.39
CA ASN A 475 20.36 14.57 -0.60
C ASN A 475 19.92 14.14 0.81
N HIS A 476 18.67 14.43 1.19
CA HIS A 476 18.12 14.08 2.50
C HIS A 476 18.12 12.56 2.70
N GLU A 477 18.38 12.11 3.93
CA GLU A 477 18.54 10.69 4.25
C GLU A 477 17.31 9.83 3.96
N ILE A 478 16.10 10.42 4.01
CA ILE A 478 14.85 9.74 3.63
C ILE A 478 14.88 9.15 2.21
N TYR A 479 15.76 9.62 1.31
CA TYR A 479 15.90 9.06 -0.03
C TYR A 479 16.95 7.97 -0.14
N LYS A 480 17.71 7.69 0.93
CA LYS A 480 18.89 6.79 0.88
C LYS A 480 19.10 5.92 2.12
N VAL A 481 18.18 5.92 3.09
CA VAL A 481 18.35 5.19 4.37
C VAL A 481 18.37 3.66 4.18
N TYR A 482 17.68 3.12 3.17
CA TYR A 482 17.68 1.68 2.85
C TYR A 482 17.91 1.41 1.36
N TYR A 483 17.05 1.96 0.51
CA TYR A 483 17.24 2.05 -0.94
C TYR A 483 17.81 3.41 -1.32
N GLU A 484 18.69 3.44 -2.31
CA GLU A 484 19.21 4.68 -2.88
C GLU A 484 18.27 5.19 -3.98
N LEU A 485 17.64 6.34 -3.75
CA LEU A 485 16.82 7.07 -4.71
C LEU A 485 17.46 8.44 -4.95
N SER A 486 17.73 8.78 -6.21
CA SER A 486 18.33 10.07 -6.57
C SER A 486 17.33 11.24 -6.49
N VAL A 487 16.04 10.95 -6.67
CA VAL A 487 14.94 11.90 -6.65
C VAL A 487 13.67 11.25 -6.10
N PRO A 488 12.67 12.04 -5.66
CA PRO A 488 11.33 11.53 -5.41
C PRO A 488 10.79 10.74 -6.62
N PRO A 489 10.35 9.48 -6.44
CA PRO A 489 9.80 8.69 -7.54
C PRO A 489 8.52 9.30 -8.09
N ASN A 490 8.18 9.02 -9.34
CA ASN A 490 6.86 9.39 -9.86
C ASN A 490 5.78 8.49 -9.25
N GLY A 491 4.65 9.07 -8.85
CA GLY A 491 3.51 8.33 -8.35
C GLY A 491 2.29 8.45 -9.26
N GLY A 492 1.09 8.32 -8.69
CA GLY A 492 -0.16 8.40 -9.44
C GLY A 492 -0.43 9.76 -10.08
N ASP A 493 0.26 10.81 -9.60
CA ASP A 493 0.09 12.19 -10.05
C ASP A 493 0.38 12.41 -11.53
N VAL A 494 1.23 11.56 -12.11
CA VAL A 494 1.54 11.58 -13.55
C VAL A 494 0.31 11.26 -14.42
N TYR A 495 -0.73 10.65 -13.85
CA TYR A 495 -1.97 10.31 -14.56
C TYR A 495 -3.13 11.27 -14.27
N TRP A 496 -2.89 12.31 -13.46
CA TRP A 496 -3.91 13.28 -13.13
C TRP A 496 -4.38 14.07 -14.36
N GLY A 497 -5.68 13.96 -14.66
CA GLY A 497 -6.30 14.58 -15.84
C GLY A 497 -5.88 13.95 -17.17
N SER A 498 -5.27 12.76 -17.15
CA SER A 498 -4.93 11.99 -18.35
C SER A 498 -4.92 10.49 -18.03
N GLU A 499 -6.06 9.84 -18.26
CA GLU A 499 -6.20 8.41 -18.09
C GLU A 499 -5.26 7.66 -19.04
N ASN A 500 -4.47 6.72 -18.49
CA ASN A 500 -3.55 5.86 -19.25
C ASN A 500 -2.45 6.58 -20.05
N LYS A 501 -2.38 7.91 -20.01
CA LYS A 501 -1.37 8.73 -20.68
C LYS A 501 -0.58 9.50 -19.62
N PRO A 502 0.61 9.02 -19.21
CA PRO A 502 1.39 9.69 -18.19
C PRO A 502 1.88 11.06 -18.70
N ARG A 503 1.86 12.04 -17.80
CA ARG A 503 2.43 13.38 -17.97
C ARG A 503 3.55 13.58 -16.96
N ALA A 504 4.43 14.54 -17.22
CA ALA A 504 5.45 14.91 -16.24
C ALA A 504 4.78 15.31 -14.91
N SER A 505 5.31 14.79 -13.81
CA SER A 505 4.84 15.17 -12.47
C SER A 505 4.94 16.68 -12.28
N LYS A 506 3.88 17.29 -11.75
CA LYS A 506 3.88 18.71 -11.40
C LYS A 506 4.66 18.99 -10.11
N PHE A 507 5.01 17.94 -9.36
CA PHE A 507 5.62 18.04 -8.04
C PHE A 507 7.04 17.47 -8.05
N ARG A 508 8.01 18.38 -8.19
CA ARG A 508 9.44 18.03 -8.22
C ARG A 508 10.01 17.61 -6.86
N PHE A 509 9.38 18.01 -5.77
CA PHE A 509 9.84 17.79 -4.40
C PHE A 509 8.68 17.30 -3.53
N HIS A 510 9.00 16.44 -2.56
CA HIS A 510 8.17 16.35 -1.35
C HIS A 510 8.37 17.60 -0.49
N LYS A 511 7.35 17.97 0.28
CA LYS A 511 7.50 18.92 1.37
C LYS A 511 7.59 18.17 2.70
N GLY A 512 8.08 18.83 3.73
CA GLY A 512 8.08 18.28 5.08
C GLY A 512 8.41 19.30 6.16
N ILE A 513 8.16 18.90 7.40
CA ILE A 513 8.41 19.70 8.61
C ILE A 513 9.47 18.99 9.43
N THR A 514 10.56 19.69 9.74
CA THR A 514 11.66 19.17 10.56
C THR A 514 11.54 19.74 11.97
N ILE A 515 11.55 18.85 12.97
CA ILE A 515 11.53 19.20 14.40
C ILE A 515 12.82 18.66 15.01
N GLY A 516 13.68 19.55 15.50
CA GLY A 516 15.04 19.19 15.91
C GLY A 516 15.83 18.61 14.74
N ARG A 517 16.30 17.36 14.87
CA ARG A 517 17.10 16.67 13.85
C ARG A 517 16.31 15.67 13.00
N ARG A 518 15.00 15.54 13.21
CA ARG A 518 14.16 14.56 12.50
C ARG A 518 13.10 15.24 11.66
N LEU A 519 12.82 14.64 10.52
CA LEU A 519 11.66 14.95 9.70
C LEU A 519 10.41 14.39 10.39
N ALA A 520 9.54 15.27 10.90
CA ALA A 520 8.32 14.90 11.64
C ALA A 520 7.11 14.76 10.72
N VAL A 521 7.08 15.52 9.62
CA VAL A 521 6.01 15.45 8.62
C VAL A 521 6.60 15.23 7.24
N VAL A 522 6.06 14.27 6.50
CA VAL A 522 6.27 14.09 5.06
C VAL A 522 4.96 14.42 4.38
N TYR A 523 4.97 15.47 3.57
CA TYR A 523 3.81 15.96 2.84
C TYR A 523 4.01 15.64 1.36
N ASN A 524 3.28 14.63 0.88
CA ASN A 524 3.37 14.11 -0.47
C ASN A 524 2.17 14.55 -1.32
N ARG A 525 2.48 15.15 -2.47
CA ARG A 525 1.50 15.53 -3.52
C ARG A 525 1.54 14.61 -4.74
N LYS A 526 2.35 13.55 -4.69
CA LYS A 526 2.64 12.70 -5.85
C LYS A 526 1.77 11.45 -5.91
N ASP A 527 0.76 11.34 -5.05
CA ASP A 527 -0.25 10.26 -5.08
C ASP A 527 0.38 8.85 -5.01
N TYR A 528 1.17 8.60 -3.96
CA TYR A 528 1.91 7.35 -3.84
C TYR A 528 1.02 6.19 -3.41
N MET A 529 -0.03 6.44 -2.63
CA MET A 529 -0.96 5.40 -2.24
C MET A 529 -1.67 4.82 -3.48
N CYS A 530 -2.08 5.67 -4.43
CA CYS A 530 -2.62 5.23 -5.71
C CYS A 530 -1.61 4.39 -6.51
N ALA A 531 -0.31 4.68 -6.44
CA ALA A 531 0.73 3.88 -7.10
C ALA A 531 1.04 2.54 -6.39
N MET A 532 0.47 2.31 -5.21
CA MET A 532 0.60 1.06 -4.45
C MET A 532 -0.68 0.21 -4.43
N GLU A 533 -1.80 0.73 -4.92
CA GLU A 533 -3.06 -0.02 -5.01
C GLU A 533 -2.93 -1.32 -5.81
N THR A 534 -3.82 -2.27 -5.49
CA THR A 534 -3.97 -3.58 -6.13
C THR A 534 -5.38 -3.82 -6.66
N ALA A 535 -6.32 -2.90 -6.42
CA ALA A 535 -7.66 -2.95 -6.97
C ALA A 535 -7.73 -2.21 -8.32
N GLU A 536 -8.24 -2.90 -9.34
CA GLU A 536 -8.55 -2.30 -10.63
C GLU A 536 -9.88 -1.55 -10.48
N ILE A 537 -9.93 -0.29 -10.91
CA ILE A 537 -11.13 0.54 -10.86
C ILE A 537 -11.25 1.23 -12.21
N SER A 538 -12.39 1.09 -12.88
CA SER A 538 -12.61 1.61 -14.24
C SER A 538 -12.46 3.13 -14.36
N SER A 539 -12.56 3.87 -13.25
CA SER A 539 -12.40 5.33 -13.20
C SER A 539 -10.95 5.78 -12.97
N ARG A 540 -9.97 4.87 -13.09
CA ARG A 540 -8.55 5.13 -12.83
C ARG A 540 -7.68 4.52 -13.93
N THR A 541 -6.47 5.04 -14.08
CA THR A 541 -5.44 4.42 -14.91
C THR A 541 -5.23 2.96 -14.51
N MET A 542 -5.03 2.10 -15.51
CA MET A 542 -4.87 0.67 -15.29
C MET A 542 -3.72 0.38 -14.33
N LEU A 543 -3.89 -0.60 -13.43
CA LEU A 543 -2.88 -0.92 -12.41
C LEU A 543 -1.50 -1.18 -13.00
N ARG A 544 -1.45 -1.91 -14.14
CA ARG A 544 -0.20 -2.22 -14.85
C ARG A 544 0.62 -1.00 -15.28
N MET A 545 -0.03 0.16 -15.38
CA MET A 545 0.62 1.42 -15.73
C MET A 545 0.96 2.24 -14.50
N ARG A 546 0.06 2.32 -13.51
CA ARG A 546 0.25 3.20 -12.35
C ARG A 546 1.06 2.60 -11.20
N ARG A 547 1.22 1.28 -11.11
CA ARG A 547 1.99 0.66 -10.02
C ARG A 547 3.48 0.96 -10.16
N SER A 548 4.08 1.42 -9.06
CA SER A 548 5.49 1.84 -9.07
C SER A 548 6.30 1.12 -7.99
N ALA A 549 7.31 0.35 -8.43
CA ALA A 549 8.27 -0.27 -7.52
C ALA A 549 9.12 0.80 -6.79
N ASP A 550 9.44 1.91 -7.46
CA ASP A 550 10.22 2.98 -6.84
C ASP A 550 9.43 3.70 -5.74
N VAL A 551 8.09 3.80 -5.87
CA VAL A 551 7.23 4.26 -4.77
C VAL A 551 7.33 3.31 -3.57
N HIS A 552 7.25 1.99 -3.79
CA HIS A 552 7.43 1.03 -2.70
C HIS A 552 8.83 1.13 -2.05
N ARG A 553 9.88 1.39 -2.83
CA ARG A 553 11.23 1.66 -2.32
C ARG A 553 11.28 2.93 -1.47
N PHE A 554 10.64 4.02 -1.91
CA PHE A 554 10.54 5.24 -1.11
C PHE A 554 9.77 5.00 0.20
N MET A 555 8.64 4.30 0.14
CA MET A 555 7.86 3.97 1.34
C MET A 555 8.64 3.06 2.28
N THR A 556 9.49 2.18 1.75
CA THR A 556 10.45 1.40 2.56
C THR A 556 11.41 2.35 3.28
N ASN A 557 12.02 3.28 2.56
CA ASN A 557 12.89 4.29 3.18
C ASN A 557 12.16 5.13 4.23
N LEU A 558 10.91 5.50 4.00
CA LEU A 558 10.07 6.22 4.96
C LEU A 558 10.01 5.44 6.29
N LEU A 559 9.66 4.15 6.26
CA LEU A 559 9.57 3.34 7.48
C LEU A 559 10.92 3.17 8.17
N PHE A 560 11.99 2.91 7.42
CA PHE A 560 13.33 2.82 8.00
C PHE A 560 13.77 4.16 8.63
N TYR A 561 13.46 5.28 8.01
CA TYR A 561 13.72 6.61 8.55
C TYR A 561 12.90 6.86 9.83
N THR A 562 11.59 6.51 9.83
CA THR A 562 10.75 6.54 11.03
C THR A 562 11.33 5.68 12.14
N MET A 563 11.72 4.45 11.83
CA MET A 563 12.28 3.52 12.82
C MET A 563 13.67 3.94 13.28
N LYS A 564 14.41 4.74 12.51
CA LYS A 564 15.70 5.31 12.93
C LYS A 564 15.55 6.55 13.82
N TYR A 565 14.58 7.42 13.56
CA TYR A 565 14.51 8.75 14.17
C TYR A 565 13.21 9.10 14.93
N GLY A 566 12.14 8.31 14.76
CA GLY A 566 10.81 8.55 15.33
C GLY A 566 10.65 8.07 16.78
N GLY A 567 9.54 8.46 17.39
CA GLY A 567 9.16 8.04 18.74
C GLY A 567 8.58 6.63 18.80
N ASN A 568 8.52 6.09 20.02
CA ASN A 568 8.00 4.75 20.34
C ASN A 568 8.57 3.61 19.47
N VAL A 569 9.89 3.58 19.35
CA VAL A 569 10.62 2.52 18.66
C VAL A 569 11.73 1.99 19.57
N ASP A 570 11.74 0.68 19.82
CA ASP A 570 12.84 0.00 20.47
C ASP A 570 14.02 -0.14 19.51
N ARG A 571 15.13 0.49 19.89
CA ARG A 571 16.40 0.54 19.15
C ARG A 571 17.55 -0.05 19.97
N SER A 572 17.27 -0.72 21.08
CA SER A 572 18.28 -1.22 22.02
C SER A 572 19.34 -2.10 21.35
N GLN A 573 18.96 -2.81 20.29
CA GLN A 573 19.84 -3.69 19.51
C GLN A 573 20.10 -3.19 18.08
N TYR A 574 19.78 -1.93 17.79
CA TYR A 574 20.05 -1.30 16.50
C TYR A 574 21.38 -0.56 16.52
N LYS A 575 22.24 -0.86 15.55
CA LYS A 575 23.53 -0.19 15.38
C LYS A 575 23.50 0.63 14.10
N ASN A 576 23.81 1.91 14.25
CA ASN A 576 23.92 2.84 13.12
C ASN A 576 25.06 2.50 12.16
#